data_AF-A0AAV4VJN7-F1
#
_entry.id   AF-A0AAV4VJN7-F1
#
_cell.length_a   1.000
_cell.length_b   1.000
_cell.length_c   1.000
_cell.angle_alpha   90.00
_cell.angle_beta   90.00
_cell.angle_gamma   90.00
#
_symmetry.space_group_name_H-M   'P 1'
#
loop_
_entity.id
_entity.type
_entity.pdbx_description
1 polymer ?
#
loop_
_entity_poly.entity_id
_entity_poly.type
_entity_poly.pdbx_seq_one_letter_code
_entity_poly.pdbx_strand_id
1 'polypeptide(L)'
;MAKSGIAEGEIREGLLCPICMYDLHTVDQLQEHFDVNHSTEDNDVIQALKGFFDKAKRKILKQDTLDNDFIKPSFEPEPVINLKSDAIYISWEPQDVGLTTSHTQSFKTLREKKINRYVIETNKLLIRLDKLICDISIDPEKKKEFEKSIVPWVADSDVPLCPGCAKSFGLSRRWHHCRLCGFVMCNSCSFFISYDFARKLTLPAISDDQRLLQKSSPVSRKGSAASLMSVVNLSSDHHLLRICKDCNMLLQRHDKMVELKNHKPVVVQIYERLRECMGEVNKLIPQYKEVIESLNSGETDYQLQNAQELKIKITKLAERIDAHSKRIAKLESTDEENSSRAVQLQSGVRMAASQFLRTSVLVLPNPPSQEEFARYQSMRLDQVHRRIQQEKEAEMLWNQKESSKSPSPVKSPAPVKTPAQRVAEPVTPDTGWCVSTDAAKEEEDPMIQQIKNIHGYIEQARLDQRYDEVKMLENNLKELQLEHSRQKTEH
;
A
#
# COMPACT_ATOMS: atom_id res chain seq x y z
N MET A 1 17.37 40.40 -32.73
CA MET A 1 18.52 41.27 -32.44
C MET A 1 18.45 41.72 -30.98
N ALA A 2 19.43 41.31 -30.15
CA ALA A 2 19.82 41.97 -28.90
C ALA A 2 21.04 41.20 -28.34
N LYS A 3 22.26 41.68 -28.61
CA LYS A 3 23.47 41.14 -27.97
C LYS A 3 23.74 41.94 -26.69
N SER A 4 23.33 41.42 -25.54
CA SER A 4 23.83 41.87 -24.24
C SER A 4 25.04 41.01 -23.86
N GLY A 5 26.23 41.58 -23.92
CA GLY A 5 27.44 40.93 -23.42
C GLY A 5 27.40 40.79 -21.91
N ILE A 6 27.96 39.70 -21.37
CA ILE A 6 28.00 39.39 -19.93
C ILE A 6 29.43 38.99 -19.58
N ALA A 7 29.94 39.50 -18.46
CA ALA A 7 31.32 39.28 -18.03
C ALA A 7 31.54 37.88 -17.45
N GLU A 8 32.75 37.34 -17.60
CA GLU A 8 33.17 36.10 -16.94
C GLU A 8 33.29 36.34 -15.43
N GLY A 9 32.51 35.60 -14.63
CA GLY A 9 32.62 35.60 -13.16
C GLY A 9 31.31 35.74 -12.38
N GLU A 10 30.20 36.09 -13.02
CA GLU A 10 28.89 36.21 -12.34
C GLU A 10 28.20 34.85 -12.14
N ILE A 11 27.88 34.51 -10.90
CA ILE A 11 27.06 33.33 -10.58
C ILE A 11 25.62 33.63 -10.99
N ARG A 12 25.10 32.91 -11.99
CA ARG A 12 23.68 32.97 -12.35
C ARG A 12 22.86 32.15 -11.36
N GLU A 13 21.97 32.81 -10.62
CA GLU A 13 21.02 32.18 -9.69
C GLU A 13 19.62 32.26 -10.30
N GLY A 14 18.94 31.12 -10.48
CA GLY A 14 17.64 31.05 -11.15
C GLY A 14 17.23 29.62 -11.53
N LEU A 15 16.10 29.49 -12.21
CA LEU A 15 15.66 28.22 -12.82
C LEU A 15 16.15 28.21 -14.28
N LEU A 16 17.45 28.00 -14.45
CA LEU A 16 18.12 28.16 -15.73
C LEU A 16 17.86 26.97 -16.68
N CYS A 17 17.63 27.25 -17.96
CA CYS A 17 17.68 26.21 -18.99
C CYS A 17 19.10 25.62 -19.06
N PRO A 18 19.28 24.28 -18.96
CA PRO A 18 20.60 23.67 -18.96
C PRO A 18 21.33 23.75 -20.32
N ILE A 19 20.61 24.05 -21.41
CA ILE A 19 21.18 24.09 -22.77
C ILE A 19 21.59 25.52 -23.16
N CYS A 20 20.74 26.53 -22.94
CA CYS A 20 21.01 27.92 -23.32
C CYS A 20 21.30 28.88 -22.15
N MET A 21 21.28 28.40 -20.89
CA MET A 21 21.55 29.17 -19.66
C MET A 21 20.68 30.42 -19.50
N TYR A 22 19.44 30.36 -20.01
CA TYR A 22 18.42 31.40 -19.89
C TYR A 22 17.58 31.19 -18.63
N ASP A 23 17.29 32.26 -17.87
CA ASP A 23 16.57 32.15 -16.59
C ASP A 23 15.05 32.11 -16.78
N LEU A 24 14.45 31.02 -16.30
CA LEU A 24 13.05 30.68 -16.47
C LEU A 24 12.47 30.50 -15.07
N HIS A 25 12.23 31.62 -14.40
CA HIS A 25 11.77 31.85 -13.02
C HIS A 25 10.76 30.85 -12.40
N THR A 26 10.08 30.02 -13.19
CA THR A 26 9.17 28.95 -12.74
C THR A 26 9.40 27.64 -13.50
N VAL A 27 9.11 26.51 -12.85
CA VAL A 27 9.35 25.16 -13.42
C VAL A 27 8.52 24.92 -14.67
N ASP A 28 7.30 25.45 -14.74
CA ASP A 28 6.41 25.31 -15.90
C ASP A 28 6.96 26.06 -17.12
N GLN A 29 7.51 27.27 -16.93
CA GLN A 29 8.19 28.04 -17.98
C GLN A 29 9.49 27.37 -18.43
N LEU A 30 10.22 26.72 -17.51
CA LEU A 30 11.41 25.93 -17.84
C LEU A 30 11.05 24.72 -18.72
N GLN A 31 9.95 24.03 -18.40
CA GLN A 31 9.44 22.91 -19.17
C GLN A 31 8.96 23.34 -20.57
N GLU A 32 8.14 24.40 -20.65
CA GLU A 32 7.65 24.94 -21.93
C GLU A 32 8.80 25.42 -22.83
N HIS A 33 9.79 26.13 -22.27
CA HIS A 33 10.99 26.52 -23.00
C HIS A 33 11.81 25.31 -23.48
N PHE A 34 11.93 24.26 -22.67
CA PHE A 34 12.63 23.04 -23.07
C PHE A 34 11.93 22.36 -24.26
N ASP A 35 10.61 22.20 -24.16
CA ASP A 35 9.78 21.54 -25.17
C ASP A 35 9.64 22.35 -26.48
N VAL A 36 9.76 23.68 -26.44
CA VAL A 36 9.65 24.56 -27.62
C VAL A 36 11.01 24.90 -28.25
N ASN A 37 12.06 25.16 -27.45
CA ASN A 37 13.33 25.68 -27.97
C ASN A 37 14.42 24.60 -28.17
N HIS A 38 14.26 23.40 -27.60
CA HIS A 38 15.29 22.34 -27.60
C HIS A 38 14.76 20.97 -28.05
N SER A 39 13.59 20.94 -28.70
CA SER A 39 12.92 19.71 -29.16
C SER A 39 13.40 19.18 -30.52
N THR A 40 14.46 19.76 -31.09
CA THR A 40 15.12 19.30 -32.31
C THR A 40 16.53 18.82 -32.01
N GLU A 41 16.82 17.57 -32.39
CA GLU A 41 18.15 16.90 -32.39
C GLU A 41 18.68 16.45 -31.01
N ASP A 42 18.14 15.34 -30.49
CA ASP A 42 18.88 14.07 -30.28
C ASP A 42 18.04 13.04 -29.46
N ASN A 43 17.59 11.96 -30.12
CA ASN A 43 16.60 11.04 -29.53
C ASN A 43 17.18 10.02 -28.52
N ASP A 44 18.49 9.78 -28.50
CA ASP A 44 19.07 8.61 -27.82
C ASP A 44 19.40 8.83 -26.33
N VAL A 45 19.42 10.08 -25.85
CA VAL A 45 19.60 10.39 -24.41
C VAL A 45 18.24 10.43 -23.67
N ILE A 46 17.16 10.75 -24.38
CA ILE A 46 15.83 11.00 -23.79
C ILE A 46 15.11 9.69 -23.42
N GLN A 47 15.40 8.57 -24.08
CA GLN A 47 14.70 7.30 -23.83
C GLN A 47 15.00 6.71 -22.43
N ALA A 48 16.16 7.01 -21.84
CA ALA A 48 16.52 6.59 -20.48
C ALA A 48 15.75 7.35 -19.38
N LEU A 49 15.43 8.64 -19.60
CA LEU A 49 14.74 9.49 -18.62
C LEU A 49 13.21 9.38 -18.72
N LYS A 50 12.67 9.14 -19.92
CA LYS A 50 11.21 9.02 -20.14
C LYS A 50 10.59 7.84 -19.38
N GLY A 51 11.35 6.76 -19.15
CA GLY A 51 10.91 5.59 -18.39
C GLY A 51 10.65 5.83 -16.90
N PHE A 52 11.10 6.96 -16.32
CA PHE A 52 10.97 7.23 -14.88
C PHE A 52 9.68 7.99 -14.51
N PHE A 53 9.18 8.89 -15.37
CA PHE A 53 8.03 9.75 -15.05
C PHE A 53 6.66 9.10 -15.29
N ASP A 54 6.55 8.12 -16.19
CA ASP A 54 5.27 7.44 -16.50
C ASP A 54 4.72 6.52 -15.40
N LYS A 55 5.51 6.26 -14.34
CA LYS A 55 5.03 5.59 -13.12
C LYS A 55 4.47 6.54 -12.06
N ALA A 56 4.79 7.83 -12.10
CA ALA A 56 4.26 8.82 -11.15
C ALA A 56 2.86 9.33 -11.56
N LYS A 57 2.58 9.44 -12.87
CA LYS A 57 1.34 10.06 -13.37
C LYS A 57 0.12 9.11 -13.40
N ARG A 58 0.33 7.80 -13.51
CA ARG A 58 -0.74 6.77 -13.61
C ARG A 58 -1.37 6.32 -12.28
N LYS A 59 -1.06 6.98 -11.15
CA LYS A 59 -1.58 6.62 -9.82
C LYS A 59 -2.34 7.74 -9.10
N ILE A 60 -2.66 8.84 -9.79
CA ILE A 60 -3.26 10.07 -9.22
C ILE A 60 -4.56 10.49 -9.95
N LEU A 61 -4.89 9.90 -11.11
CA LEU A 61 -6.12 10.18 -11.85
C LEU A 61 -6.80 8.86 -12.28
N LYS A 62 -8.10 8.75 -12.01
CA LYS A 62 -8.95 7.55 -11.79
C LYS A 62 -8.92 7.14 -10.30
N GLN A 63 -10.01 7.27 -9.55
CA GLN A 63 -11.41 7.08 -9.94
C GLN A 63 -12.36 7.99 -9.16
N ASP A 64 -13.22 8.70 -9.89
CA ASP A 64 -14.43 9.36 -9.38
C ASP A 64 -15.49 9.31 -10.49
N THR A 65 -16.76 9.46 -10.09
CA THR A 65 -18.02 9.47 -10.89
C THR A 65 -18.72 8.13 -11.18
N LEU A 66 -20.06 8.22 -11.12
CA LEU A 66 -21.15 7.27 -11.37
C LEU A 66 -21.38 6.18 -10.30
N ASP A 67 -22.58 6.00 -9.72
CA ASP A 67 -23.81 6.83 -9.65
C ASP A 67 -24.69 6.37 -8.45
N ASN A 68 -25.72 7.13 -8.09
CA ASN A 68 -26.76 6.72 -7.12
C ASN A 68 -27.76 5.72 -7.73
N ASP A 69 -28.43 4.89 -6.92
CA ASP A 69 -29.91 4.90 -6.82
C ASP A 69 -30.56 3.92 -5.80
N PHE A 70 -31.46 4.50 -4.97
CA PHE A 70 -32.74 4.02 -4.41
C PHE A 70 -32.93 2.76 -3.47
N ILE A 71 -33.50 3.07 -2.29
CA ILE A 71 -34.62 2.40 -1.53
C ILE A 71 -34.34 1.61 -0.20
N LYS A 72 -34.97 2.15 0.86
CA LYS A 72 -35.25 1.70 2.26
C LYS A 72 -36.71 1.14 2.33
N PRO A 73 -37.34 0.73 3.47
CA PRO A 73 -36.89 0.30 4.83
C PRO A 73 -37.67 -0.97 5.34
N SER A 74 -37.70 -1.19 6.68
CA SER A 74 -38.70 -1.91 7.56
C SER A 74 -38.10 -3.09 8.34
N PHE A 75 -38.40 -3.38 9.62
CA PHE A 75 -39.18 -2.75 10.70
C PHE A 75 -38.69 -3.33 12.05
N GLU A 76 -38.80 -2.63 13.19
CA GLU A 76 -38.53 -3.22 14.55
C GLU A 76 -39.76 -3.99 15.10
N PRO A 77 -39.64 -4.82 16.17
CA PRO A 77 -39.80 -4.25 17.53
C PRO A 77 -38.95 -4.88 18.67
N GLU A 78 -38.59 -4.01 19.61
CA GLU A 78 -38.13 -4.21 21.02
C GLU A 78 -39.01 -5.17 21.88
N PRO A 79 -38.50 -5.81 22.95
CA PRO A 79 -38.44 -5.12 24.26
C PRO A 79 -37.25 -5.41 25.22
N VAL A 80 -36.68 -4.29 25.68
CA VAL A 80 -35.94 -3.92 26.90
C VAL A 80 -36.14 -4.78 28.17
N ILE A 81 -35.12 -4.69 29.06
CA ILE A 81 -35.07 -4.89 30.54
C ILE A 81 -34.06 -5.99 30.92
N ASN A 82 -32.91 -5.71 31.58
CA ASN A 82 -32.36 -4.43 32.06
C ASN A 82 -30.82 -4.50 32.29
N LEU A 83 -30.14 -3.36 32.43
CA LEU A 83 -28.76 -3.26 32.94
C LEU A 83 -28.67 -2.25 34.11
N LYS A 84 -27.87 -2.59 35.12
CA LYS A 84 -27.26 -1.60 36.04
C LYS A 84 -25.75 -1.53 35.80
N SER A 85 -25.29 -0.52 35.09
CA SER A 85 -23.93 -0.01 35.21
C SER A 85 -23.82 1.41 34.65
N ASP A 86 -23.44 2.37 35.50
CA ASP A 86 -23.33 3.79 35.18
C ASP A 86 -22.10 4.12 34.32
N ALA A 87 -22.08 3.60 33.10
CA ALA A 87 -21.21 4.08 32.04
C ALA A 87 -22.10 4.72 30.96
N ILE A 88 -22.14 6.06 30.93
CA ILE A 88 -22.86 6.81 29.88
C ILE A 88 -22.15 6.58 28.55
N TYR A 89 -22.55 5.52 27.86
CA TYR A 89 -22.16 5.23 26.51
C TYR A 89 -22.94 6.18 25.60
N ILE A 90 -22.36 7.34 25.31
CA ILE A 90 -22.91 8.24 24.29
C ILE A 90 -22.74 7.52 22.95
N SER A 91 -23.78 6.79 22.57
CA SER A 91 -23.95 6.24 21.22
C SER A 91 -24.22 7.40 20.29
N TRP A 92 -23.15 8.01 19.78
CA TRP A 92 -23.24 8.93 18.67
C TRP A 92 -23.79 8.15 17.47
N GLU A 93 -25.01 8.48 17.05
CA GLU A 93 -25.53 8.07 15.75
C GLU A 93 -24.52 8.49 14.65
N PRO A 94 -24.47 7.81 13.50
CA PRO A 94 -23.62 8.22 12.39
C PRO A 94 -23.95 9.65 11.97
N GLN A 95 -23.14 10.61 12.39
CA GLN A 95 -23.39 12.01 12.08
C GLN A 95 -23.03 12.27 10.62
N ASP A 96 -24.02 12.70 9.85
CA ASP A 96 -23.79 13.28 8.54
C ASP A 96 -22.80 14.45 8.67
N VAL A 97 -21.83 14.50 7.75
CA VAL A 97 -20.80 15.54 7.76
C VAL A 97 -21.47 16.88 7.48
N GLY A 98 -21.64 17.69 8.54
CA GLY A 98 -22.17 19.04 8.44
C GLY A 98 -21.28 19.99 7.61
N LEU A 99 -21.67 21.27 7.55
CA LEU A 99 -20.97 22.28 6.76
C LEU A 99 -19.46 22.36 7.12
N THR A 100 -18.64 21.73 6.29
CA THR A 100 -17.20 21.62 6.52
C THR A 100 -16.46 22.81 5.92
N THR A 101 -16.12 23.80 6.74
CA THR A 101 -15.27 24.91 6.33
C THR A 101 -13.79 24.58 6.56
N SER A 102 -12.98 24.56 5.50
CA SER A 102 -11.54 24.27 5.59
C SER A 102 -10.68 25.51 5.36
N HIS A 103 -10.03 25.98 6.42
CA HIS A 103 -9.01 27.02 6.34
C HIS A 103 -7.59 26.47 6.04
N THR A 104 -7.48 25.17 5.74
CA THR A 104 -6.19 24.50 5.50
C THR A 104 -5.43 25.13 4.34
N GLN A 105 -6.11 25.58 3.28
CA GLN A 105 -5.44 26.20 2.14
C GLN A 105 -4.86 27.58 2.47
N SER A 106 -5.62 28.44 3.16
CA SER A 106 -5.14 29.74 3.64
C SER A 106 -3.95 29.58 4.60
N PHE A 107 -4.03 28.59 5.51
CA PHE A 107 -2.93 28.23 6.40
C PHE A 107 -1.69 27.76 5.63
N LYS A 108 -1.85 26.88 4.62
CA LYS A 108 -0.75 26.42 3.76
C LYS A 108 -0.05 27.60 3.08
N THR A 109 -0.78 28.52 2.46
CA THR A 109 -0.21 29.70 1.77
C THR A 109 0.58 30.61 2.71
N LEU A 110 0.08 30.87 3.93
CA LEU A 110 0.81 31.66 4.94
C LEU A 110 2.05 30.92 5.46
N ARG A 111 1.92 29.61 5.71
CA ARG A 111 3.00 28.74 6.16
C ARG A 111 4.11 28.63 5.12
N GLU A 112 3.75 28.53 3.84
CA GLU A 112 4.67 28.44 2.70
C GLU A 112 5.54 29.69 2.58
N LYS A 113 4.96 30.90 2.62
CA LYS A 113 5.73 32.16 2.64
C LYS A 113 6.80 32.17 3.75
N LYS A 114 6.45 31.66 4.94
CA LYS A 114 7.39 31.58 6.08
C LYS A 114 8.42 30.45 5.90
N ILE A 115 8.03 29.29 5.38
CA ILE A 115 8.92 28.14 5.16
C ILE A 115 9.90 28.40 4.04
N ASN A 116 9.47 28.99 2.93
CA ASN A 116 10.34 29.26 1.77
C ASN A 116 11.52 30.14 2.19
N ARG A 117 11.30 31.16 3.06
CA ARG A 117 12.40 31.93 3.67
C ARG A 117 13.39 31.05 4.44
N TYR A 118 12.91 30.14 5.30
CA TYR A 118 13.81 29.23 6.03
C TYR A 118 14.53 28.24 5.11
N VAL A 119 13.84 27.68 4.10
CA VAL A 119 14.42 26.72 3.14
C VAL A 119 15.50 27.38 2.29
N ILE A 120 15.23 28.56 1.74
CA ILE A 120 16.20 29.33 0.95
C ILE A 120 17.46 29.62 1.78
N GLU A 121 17.30 30.16 2.99
CA GLU A 121 18.46 30.47 3.84
C GLU A 121 19.20 29.21 4.30
N THR A 122 18.49 28.12 4.61
CA THR A 122 19.12 26.83 4.97
C THR A 122 19.90 26.25 3.79
N ASN A 123 19.33 26.24 2.58
CA ASN A 123 20.00 25.70 1.39
C ASN A 123 21.25 26.51 1.03
N LYS A 124 21.21 27.84 1.15
CA LYS A 124 22.41 28.70 1.01
C LYS A 124 23.50 28.31 2.00
N LEU A 125 23.15 28.04 3.26
CA LEU A 125 24.11 27.58 4.28
C LEU A 125 24.68 26.20 3.93
N LEU A 126 23.86 25.26 3.46
CA LEU A 126 24.30 23.91 3.08
C LEU A 126 25.27 23.94 1.88
N ILE A 127 24.97 24.71 0.83
CA ILE A 127 25.85 24.85 -0.35
C ILE A 127 27.20 25.47 0.04
N ARG A 128 27.19 26.48 0.93
CA ARG A 128 28.45 27.07 1.44
C ARG A 128 29.19 26.11 2.36
N LEU A 129 28.48 25.34 3.17
CA LEU A 129 29.05 24.34 4.07
C LEU A 129 29.77 23.24 3.29
N ASP A 130 29.17 22.75 2.20
CA ASP A 130 29.74 21.77 1.27
C ASP A 130 31.06 22.27 0.66
N LYS A 131 31.06 23.48 0.10
CA LYS A 131 32.29 24.10 -0.44
C LYS A 131 33.40 24.25 0.61
N LEU A 132 33.06 24.57 1.86
CA LEU A 132 34.03 24.73 2.97
C LEU A 132 34.59 23.42 3.53
N ILE A 133 33.96 22.27 3.23
CA ILE A 133 34.47 20.95 3.63
C ILE A 133 35.18 20.19 2.51
N CYS A 134 34.92 20.54 1.24
CA CYS A 134 35.57 19.92 0.09
C CYS A 134 37.02 20.39 -0.13
N ASP A 135 37.34 21.66 0.13
CA ASP A 135 38.71 22.18 0.00
C ASP A 135 39.36 22.38 1.38
N ILE A 136 40.26 21.46 1.75
CA ILE A 136 41.05 21.52 2.97
C ILE A 136 42.47 21.97 2.61
N SER A 137 42.62 23.24 2.22
CA SER A 137 43.94 23.82 2.02
C SER A 137 44.71 23.83 3.35
N ILE A 138 45.84 23.14 3.40
CA ILE A 138 46.70 23.03 4.60
C ILE A 138 47.33 24.39 4.97
N ASP A 139 47.44 25.29 4.00
CA ASP A 139 47.94 26.66 4.13
C ASP A 139 46.87 27.59 4.77
N PRO A 140 47.14 28.21 5.94
CA PRO A 140 46.17 29.04 6.65
C PRO A 140 45.82 30.37 5.96
N GLU A 141 46.72 30.90 5.12
CA GLU A 141 46.47 32.17 4.42
C GLU A 141 45.51 31.93 3.24
N LYS A 142 45.80 30.92 2.42
CA LYS A 142 44.91 30.45 1.34
C LYS A 142 43.56 29.99 1.90
N LYS A 143 43.54 29.32 3.05
CA LYS A 143 42.28 28.95 3.73
C LYS A 143 41.41 30.17 4.04
N LYS A 144 42.01 31.25 4.54
CA LYS A 144 41.28 32.48 4.90
C LYS A 144 40.80 33.25 3.67
N GLU A 145 41.55 33.22 2.58
CA GLU A 145 41.15 33.78 1.29
C GLU A 145 39.98 32.99 0.67
N PHE A 146 40.05 31.65 0.71
CA PHE A 146 38.97 30.75 0.32
C PHE A 146 37.71 30.92 1.19
N GLU A 147 37.84 30.97 2.52
CA GLU A 147 36.71 31.24 3.44
C GLU A 147 35.99 32.57 3.14
N LYS A 148 36.68 33.55 2.52
CA LYS A 148 36.12 34.83 2.06
C LYS A 148 35.57 34.80 0.63
N SER A 149 36.08 33.94 -0.25
CA SER A 149 35.52 33.79 -1.60
C SER A 149 34.18 33.04 -1.59
N ILE A 150 33.97 32.16 -0.61
CA ILE A 150 32.67 31.47 -0.39
C ILE A 150 31.57 32.42 0.11
N VAL A 151 31.92 33.40 0.96
CA VAL A 151 30.97 34.42 1.46
C VAL A 151 31.72 35.70 1.84
N PRO A 152 31.27 36.89 1.39
CA PRO A 152 31.88 38.16 1.81
C PRO A 152 31.69 38.36 3.32
N TRP A 153 32.77 38.71 4.01
CA TRP A 153 32.77 38.99 5.44
C TRP A 153 32.47 40.47 5.70
N VAL A 154 31.57 40.75 6.65
CA VAL A 154 31.24 42.13 7.05
C VAL A 154 32.45 42.76 7.75
N ALA A 155 32.75 44.02 7.47
CA ALA A 155 33.88 44.72 8.07
C ALA A 155 33.64 44.99 9.57
N ASP A 156 34.70 44.89 10.36
CA ASP A 156 34.65 45.06 11.83
C ASP A 156 34.20 46.48 12.23
N SER A 157 34.47 47.48 11.38
CA SER A 157 34.02 48.88 11.51
C SER A 157 32.50 49.04 11.53
N ASP A 158 31.80 48.19 10.78
CA ASP A 158 30.38 48.36 10.48
C ASP A 158 29.51 47.72 11.58
N VAL A 159 30.14 46.97 12.49
CA VAL A 159 29.49 46.20 13.56
C VAL A 159 30.10 46.57 14.92
N PRO A 160 29.70 47.73 15.52
CA PRO A 160 30.21 48.17 16.82
C PRO A 160 29.67 47.35 18.01
N LEU A 161 28.51 46.70 17.84
CA LEU A 161 27.84 45.87 18.84
C LEU A 161 27.63 44.45 18.30
N CYS A 162 27.85 43.42 19.12
CA CYS A 162 27.65 42.02 18.73
C CYS A 162 26.15 41.73 18.49
N PRO A 163 25.70 41.38 17.26
CA PRO A 163 24.28 41.17 16.95
C PRO A 163 23.59 40.13 17.85
N GLY A 164 24.33 39.09 18.28
CA GLY A 164 23.78 38.03 19.14
C GLY A 164 23.63 38.38 20.63
N CYS A 165 24.19 39.50 21.13
CA CYS A 165 24.05 39.87 22.55
C CYS A 165 24.08 41.39 22.85
N ALA A 166 24.07 42.25 21.84
CA ALA A 166 24.14 43.72 21.90
C ALA A 166 25.35 44.33 22.65
N LYS A 167 26.32 43.53 23.12
CA LYS A 167 27.52 44.01 23.81
C LYS A 167 28.52 44.61 22.82
N SER A 168 29.13 45.74 23.17
CA SER A 168 30.15 46.41 22.37
C SER A 168 31.42 45.58 22.21
N PHE A 169 32.04 45.70 21.04
CA PHE A 169 33.38 45.19 20.77
C PHE A 169 34.46 46.14 21.31
N GLY A 170 35.67 45.63 21.52
CA GLY A 170 36.80 46.37 22.09
C GLY A 170 37.96 45.45 22.46
N LEU A 171 38.90 45.92 23.29
CA LEU A 171 40.13 45.19 23.61
C LEU A 171 39.88 43.77 24.16
N SER A 172 38.87 43.62 25.03
CA SER A 172 38.45 42.35 25.65
C SER A 172 37.47 41.53 24.80
N ARG A 173 36.66 42.17 23.94
CA ARG A 173 35.69 41.49 23.06
C ARG A 173 36.07 41.71 21.60
N ARG A 174 36.73 40.71 21.00
CA ARG A 174 37.13 40.72 19.60
C ARG A 174 35.99 40.29 18.66
N TRP A 175 36.08 40.77 17.43
CA TRP A 175 35.23 40.38 16.30
C TRP A 175 35.61 38.96 15.82
N HIS A 176 34.60 38.15 15.49
CA HIS A 176 34.77 36.86 14.84
C HIS A 176 33.69 36.64 13.79
N HIS A 177 34.09 36.26 12.58
CA HIS A 177 33.16 36.03 11.46
C HIS A 177 32.63 34.60 11.44
N CYS A 178 31.35 34.45 11.10
CA CYS A 178 30.74 33.17 10.77
C CYS A 178 31.14 32.75 9.35
N ARG A 179 31.71 31.56 9.21
CA ARG A 179 32.20 31.05 7.91
C ARG A 179 31.08 30.80 6.89
N LEU A 180 29.83 30.67 7.31
CA LEU A 180 28.69 30.38 6.42
C LEU A 180 27.90 31.62 5.98
N CYS A 181 27.95 32.72 6.72
CA CYS A 181 27.15 33.92 6.43
C CYS A 181 27.93 35.24 6.49
N GLY A 182 29.22 35.23 6.82
CA GLY A 182 30.05 36.44 6.87
C GLY A 182 29.76 37.42 8.01
N PHE A 183 28.65 37.25 8.74
CA PHE A 183 28.29 38.09 9.89
C PHE A 183 29.26 37.95 11.05
N VAL A 184 29.41 39.05 11.79
CA VAL A 184 30.31 39.15 12.94
C VAL A 184 29.58 38.81 14.24
N MET A 185 30.24 38.06 15.13
CA MET A 185 29.81 37.77 16.49
C MET A 185 31.00 37.80 17.47
N CYS A 186 30.71 37.89 18.77
CA CYS A 186 31.71 37.66 19.81
C CYS A 186 31.87 36.17 20.14
N ASN A 187 32.95 35.79 20.84
CA ASN A 187 33.25 34.39 21.15
C ASN A 187 32.08 33.68 21.87
N SER A 188 31.45 34.34 22.84
CA SER A 188 30.28 33.84 23.59
C SER A 188 29.01 33.65 22.75
N CYS A 189 28.96 34.21 21.53
CA CYS A 189 27.86 34.06 20.57
C CYS A 189 28.26 33.20 19.35
N SER A 190 29.48 32.64 19.36
CA SER A 190 29.97 31.74 18.32
C SER A 190 29.84 30.29 18.74
N PHE A 191 29.55 29.45 17.77
CA PHE A 191 29.44 28.00 17.89
C PHE A 191 30.45 27.35 16.98
N PHE A 192 30.79 26.09 17.25
CA PHE A 192 31.64 25.27 16.39
C PHE A 192 30.88 24.02 15.99
N ILE A 193 30.95 23.66 14.71
CA ILE A 193 30.46 22.38 14.20
C ILE A 193 31.63 21.55 13.68
N SER A 194 31.56 20.23 13.84
CA SER A 194 32.56 19.32 13.29
C SER A 194 32.38 19.15 11.77
N TYR A 195 33.47 18.85 11.08
CA TYR A 195 33.42 18.46 9.66
C TYR A 195 32.59 17.18 9.46
N ASP A 196 32.50 16.27 10.44
CA ASP A 196 31.62 15.09 10.36
C ASP A 196 30.13 15.46 10.35
N PHE A 197 29.73 16.39 11.21
CA PHE A 197 28.36 16.92 11.22
C PHE A 197 28.06 17.68 9.92
N ALA A 198 29.03 18.44 9.41
CA ALA A 198 28.91 19.11 8.13
C ALA A 198 28.71 18.13 6.96
N ARG A 199 29.48 17.02 6.90
CA ARG A 199 29.26 15.94 5.91
C ARG A 199 27.88 15.29 6.05
N LYS A 200 27.40 15.01 7.28
CA LYS A 200 26.06 14.45 7.52
C LYS A 200 24.95 15.29 6.87
N LEU A 201 25.08 16.62 6.88
CA LEU A 201 24.07 17.55 6.37
C LEU A 201 24.16 17.83 4.86
N THR A 202 25.32 17.61 4.25
CA THR A 202 25.63 17.95 2.85
C THR A 202 25.54 16.74 1.92
N LEU A 203 25.79 15.54 2.44
CA LEU A 203 25.55 14.30 1.70
C LEU A 203 24.08 14.23 1.24
N PRO A 204 23.80 14.08 -0.07
CA PRO A 204 22.44 13.86 -0.53
C PRO A 204 21.91 12.56 0.09
N ALA A 205 20.66 12.55 0.51
CA ALA A 205 19.98 11.39 1.07
C ALA A 205 19.65 10.36 -0.03
N ILE A 206 20.70 9.78 -0.61
CA ILE A 206 20.61 8.71 -1.59
C ILE A 206 20.31 7.41 -0.84
N SER A 207 19.06 6.99 -0.96
CA SER A 207 18.59 5.60 -1.01
C SER A 207 19.20 4.60 -0.03
N ASP A 208 18.48 4.32 1.06
CA ASP A 208 18.17 2.99 1.63
C ASP A 208 19.26 1.89 1.79
N ASP A 209 20.56 2.19 1.64
CA ASP A 209 21.66 1.24 1.90
C ASP A 209 22.46 1.63 3.15
N GLN A 210 21.74 1.89 4.24
CA GLN A 210 22.30 1.97 5.61
C GLN A 210 22.79 0.61 6.15
N ARG A 211 23.27 -0.31 5.29
CA ARG A 211 23.88 -1.58 5.68
C ARG A 211 25.41 -1.62 5.53
N LEU A 212 26.02 -0.63 4.87
CA LEU A 212 27.47 -0.61 4.61
C LEU A 212 28.32 0.14 5.64
N LEU A 213 27.74 0.70 6.71
CA LEU A 213 28.49 1.44 7.75
C LEU A 213 28.61 0.78 9.13
N GLN A 214 28.21 -0.49 9.30
CA GLN A 214 28.53 -1.22 10.55
C GLN A 214 28.44 -2.77 10.46
N LYS A 215 29.49 -3.41 9.92
CA LYS A 215 30.00 -4.68 10.49
C LYS A 215 31.45 -4.95 10.09
N SER A 216 32.30 -5.17 11.07
CA SER A 216 33.73 -5.46 10.93
C SER A 216 33.99 -6.88 10.44
N SER A 217 34.80 -7.05 9.38
CA SER A 217 35.80 -8.14 9.20
C SER A 217 36.61 -7.94 7.91
N PRO A 218 37.88 -8.40 7.82
CA PRO A 218 38.80 -7.98 6.75
C PRO A 218 38.91 -9.00 5.61
N VAL A 219 38.72 -8.55 4.36
CA VAL A 219 39.19 -9.27 3.16
C VAL A 219 39.77 -8.28 2.16
N SER A 220 41.01 -8.53 1.74
CA SER A 220 41.74 -7.71 0.75
C SER A 220 41.26 -7.98 -0.69
N ARG A 221 40.98 -6.92 -1.45
CA ARG A 221 41.15 -6.82 -2.91
C ARG A 221 41.17 -5.36 -3.38
N LYS A 222 41.98 -5.08 -4.41
CA LYS A 222 42.39 -3.74 -4.89
C LYS A 222 41.25 -2.96 -5.58
N GLY A 223 41.20 -1.63 -5.43
CA GLY A 223 40.27 -0.78 -6.20
C GLY A 223 40.12 0.68 -5.70
N SER A 224 41.19 1.46 -5.74
CA SER A 224 41.28 2.95 -5.64
C SER A 224 40.03 3.77 -5.25
N ALA A 225 39.91 4.11 -3.96
CA ALA A 225 39.16 5.29 -3.46
C ALA A 225 39.51 5.62 -2.00
N ALA A 226 39.83 4.61 -1.18
CA ALA A 226 40.05 4.76 0.26
C ALA A 226 41.44 5.33 0.67
N SER A 227 42.31 5.69 -0.28
CA SER A 227 43.72 6.05 -0.03
C SER A 227 43.97 7.43 0.58
N LEU A 228 42.93 8.16 1.02
CA LEU A 228 43.06 9.45 1.69
C LEU A 228 42.71 9.42 3.20
N MET A 229 42.19 8.31 3.72
CA MET A 229 41.68 8.25 5.12
C MET A 229 42.69 7.73 6.16
N SER A 230 44.00 7.73 5.87
CA SER A 230 45.01 7.18 6.80
C SER A 230 46.29 8.01 6.97
N VAL A 231 46.32 9.29 6.56
CA VAL A 231 47.52 10.15 6.67
C VAL A 231 47.25 11.59 7.14
N VAL A 232 46.38 11.79 8.14
CA VAL A 232 46.44 12.97 9.02
C VAL A 232 45.83 12.66 10.39
N ASN A 233 46.67 12.37 11.38
CA ASN A 233 46.32 12.54 12.79
C ASN A 233 47.16 13.71 13.34
N LEU A 234 46.82 14.93 12.90
CA LEU A 234 47.52 16.17 13.23
C LEU A 234 46.52 17.27 13.58
N SER A 235 46.55 17.70 14.85
CA SER A 235 45.79 18.79 15.47
C SER A 235 44.25 18.73 15.32
N SER A 236 43.59 18.25 16.39
CA SER A 236 42.12 18.15 16.53
C SER A 236 41.33 19.46 16.33
N ASP A 237 41.98 20.62 16.38
CA ASP A 237 41.35 21.93 16.13
C ASP A 237 41.06 22.23 14.64
N HIS A 238 41.69 21.52 13.70
CA HIS A 238 41.50 21.81 12.26
C HIS A 238 40.16 21.33 11.68
N HIS A 239 39.38 20.54 12.45
CA HIS A 239 38.09 19.98 12.02
C HIS A 239 36.86 20.69 12.61
N LEU A 240 37.03 21.91 13.14
CA LEU A 240 35.95 22.72 13.72
C LEU A 240 35.69 23.99 12.92
N LEU A 241 34.47 24.13 12.37
CA LEU A 241 34.04 25.31 11.63
C LEU A 241 33.28 26.29 12.54
N ARG A 242 33.76 27.55 12.66
CA ARG A 242 33.11 28.57 13.50
C ARG A 242 31.90 29.19 12.80
N ILE A 243 30.75 29.13 13.45
CA ILE A 243 29.47 29.66 12.95
C ILE A 243 28.76 30.55 13.99
N CYS A 244 27.80 31.38 13.56
CA CYS A 244 26.95 32.14 14.47
C CYS A 244 25.78 31.30 14.99
N LYS A 245 25.10 31.80 16.03
CA LYS A 245 23.91 31.17 16.63
C LYS A 245 22.83 30.85 15.59
N ASP A 246 22.54 31.77 14.67
CA ASP A 246 21.44 31.62 13.71
C ASP A 246 21.71 30.53 12.68
N CYS A 247 22.94 30.47 12.14
CA CYS A 247 23.38 29.38 11.29
C CYS A 247 23.31 28.04 12.02
N ASN A 248 23.74 27.98 13.29
CA ASN A 248 23.64 26.75 14.08
C ASN A 248 22.17 26.30 14.26
N MET A 249 21.26 27.23 14.57
CA MET A 249 19.83 26.92 14.70
C MET A 249 19.22 26.42 13.38
N LEU A 250 19.60 26.99 12.24
CA LEU A 250 19.13 26.54 10.93
C LEU A 250 19.66 25.14 10.56
N LEU A 251 20.95 24.88 10.77
CA LEU A 251 21.55 23.56 10.51
C LEU A 251 21.00 22.46 11.44
N GLN A 252 20.85 22.73 12.75
CA GLN A 252 20.22 21.79 13.67
C GLN A 252 18.74 21.55 13.34
N ARG A 253 18.02 22.57 12.84
CA ARG A 253 16.65 22.39 12.36
C ARG A 253 16.62 21.54 11.09
N HIS A 254 17.56 21.73 10.17
CA HIS A 254 17.68 20.90 8.98
C HIS A 254 17.92 19.43 9.35
N ASP A 255 18.88 19.17 10.25
CA ASP A 255 19.20 17.82 10.72
C ASP A 255 17.96 17.09 11.23
N LYS A 256 17.22 17.71 12.17
CA LYS A 256 15.95 17.17 12.71
C LYS A 256 14.88 16.97 11.63
N MET A 257 14.82 17.82 10.60
CA MET A 257 13.87 17.64 9.49
C MET A 257 14.28 16.51 8.53
N VAL A 258 15.57 16.27 8.34
CA VAL A 258 16.09 15.12 7.57
C VAL A 258 15.87 13.82 8.34
N GLU A 259 16.18 13.80 9.64
CA GLU A 259 15.92 12.67 10.53
C GLU A 259 14.42 12.32 10.56
N LEU A 260 13.52 13.28 10.73
CA LEU A 260 12.07 13.02 10.72
C LEU A 260 11.51 12.59 9.35
N LYS A 261 12.18 12.92 8.24
CA LYS A 261 11.81 12.41 6.90
C LYS A 261 12.29 10.97 6.69
N ASN A 262 13.51 10.67 7.11
CA ASN A 262 14.16 9.38 6.84
C ASN A 262 13.84 8.32 7.90
N HIS A 263 13.49 8.72 9.13
CA HIS A 263 13.14 7.83 10.22
C HIS A 263 11.64 7.88 10.52
N LYS A 264 10.87 6.89 10.03
CA LYS A 264 9.49 6.67 10.48
C LYS A 264 9.47 6.43 12.00
N PRO A 265 8.75 7.20 12.82
CA PRO A 265 8.68 6.97 14.26
C PRO A 265 8.18 5.56 14.58
N VAL A 266 8.75 4.92 15.61
CA VAL A 266 8.42 3.53 15.99
C VAL A 266 6.91 3.34 16.24
N VAL A 267 6.23 4.33 16.82
CA VAL A 267 4.77 4.32 17.02
C VAL A 267 3.99 4.20 15.70
N VAL A 268 4.43 4.89 14.64
CA VAL A 268 3.81 4.83 13.31
C VAL A 268 4.05 3.44 12.69
N GLN A 269 5.28 2.91 12.77
CA GLN A 269 5.59 1.58 12.24
C GLN A 269 4.76 0.46 12.90
N ILE A 270 4.49 0.55 14.21
CA ILE A 270 3.64 -0.42 14.91
C ILE A 270 2.16 -0.20 14.58
N TYR A 271 1.72 1.05 14.42
CA TYR A 271 0.34 1.38 14.03
C TYR A 271 -0.01 0.94 12.60
N GLU A 272 0.91 1.09 11.64
CA GLU A 272 0.77 0.57 10.27
C GLU A 272 0.50 -0.95 10.31
N ARG A 273 1.34 -1.70 11.03
CA ARG A 273 1.17 -3.16 11.21
C ARG A 273 -0.11 -3.54 11.96
N LEU A 274 -0.55 -2.74 12.94
CA LEU A 274 -1.83 -2.91 13.63
C LEU A 274 -2.99 -2.80 12.64
N ARG A 275 -2.99 -1.75 11.80
CA ARG A 275 -4.02 -1.51 10.79
C ARG A 275 -4.04 -2.56 9.69
N GLU A 276 -2.87 -3.05 9.25
CA GLU A 276 -2.75 -4.20 8.35
C GLU A 276 -3.45 -5.43 8.95
N CYS A 277 -3.16 -5.79 10.20
CA CYS A 277 -3.80 -6.94 10.85
C CYS A 277 -5.32 -6.77 10.98
N MET A 278 -5.81 -5.58 11.32
CA MET A 278 -7.25 -5.28 11.38
C MET A 278 -7.91 -5.39 10.00
N GLY A 279 -7.23 -4.93 8.94
CA GLY A 279 -7.69 -5.05 7.56
C GLY A 279 -7.81 -6.50 7.10
N GLU A 280 -6.83 -7.34 7.41
CA GLU A 280 -6.89 -8.77 7.10
C GLU A 280 -8.00 -9.49 7.88
N VAL A 281 -8.23 -9.16 9.15
CA VAL A 281 -9.38 -9.69 9.92
C VAL A 281 -10.70 -9.32 9.25
N ASN A 282 -10.88 -8.06 8.81
CA ASN A 282 -12.10 -7.62 8.12
C ASN A 282 -12.34 -8.32 6.78
N LYS A 283 -11.29 -8.77 6.07
CA LYS A 283 -11.44 -9.58 4.86
C LYS A 283 -11.82 -11.03 5.14
N LEU A 284 -11.30 -11.60 6.24
CA LEU A 284 -11.53 -13.01 6.60
C LEU A 284 -12.88 -13.24 7.30
N ILE A 285 -13.44 -12.23 7.98
CA ILE A 285 -14.74 -12.36 8.67
C ILE A 285 -15.89 -12.75 7.73
N PRO A 286 -16.11 -12.11 6.57
CA PRO A 286 -17.16 -12.51 5.64
C PRO A 286 -16.99 -13.94 5.13
N GLN A 287 -15.78 -14.30 4.69
CA GLN A 287 -15.44 -15.65 4.21
C GLN A 287 -15.70 -16.70 5.30
N TYR A 288 -15.35 -16.39 6.55
CA TYR A 288 -15.61 -17.29 7.68
C TYR A 288 -17.10 -17.44 7.97
N LYS A 289 -17.90 -16.37 7.88
CA LYS A 289 -19.36 -16.45 8.07
C LYS A 289 -20.02 -17.32 7.00
N GLU A 290 -19.72 -17.09 5.74
CA GLU A 290 -20.22 -17.86 4.59
C GLU A 290 -19.94 -19.37 4.75
N VAL A 291 -18.69 -19.73 5.08
CA VAL A 291 -18.29 -21.11 5.35
C VAL A 291 -19.06 -21.71 6.52
N ILE A 292 -19.28 -20.95 7.60
CA ILE A 292 -20.04 -21.43 8.78
C ILE A 292 -21.53 -21.61 8.46
N GLU A 293 -22.13 -20.70 7.69
CA GLU A 293 -23.54 -20.80 7.27
C GLU A 293 -23.76 -22.03 6.39
N SER A 294 -22.85 -22.31 5.46
CA SER A 294 -22.90 -23.51 4.60
C SER A 294 -22.65 -24.81 5.39
N LEU A 295 -21.70 -24.83 6.33
CA LEU A 295 -21.50 -26.00 7.21
C LEU A 295 -22.71 -26.28 8.11
N ASN A 296 -23.37 -25.23 8.62
CA ASN A 296 -24.59 -25.36 9.42
C ASN A 296 -25.82 -25.73 8.58
N SER A 297 -25.84 -25.41 7.29
CA SER A 297 -26.89 -25.86 6.36
C SER A 297 -26.72 -27.35 5.96
N GLY A 298 -25.59 -27.98 6.29
CA GLY A 298 -25.26 -29.35 5.90
C GLY A 298 -24.80 -29.48 4.43
N GLU A 299 -24.40 -28.39 3.78
CA GLU A 299 -23.74 -28.41 2.48
C GLU A 299 -22.36 -29.10 2.54
N THR A 300 -21.95 -29.64 1.39
CA THR A 300 -20.62 -30.26 1.20
C THR A 300 -19.64 -29.33 0.50
N ASP A 301 -20.03 -28.10 0.21
CA ASP A 301 -19.25 -27.13 -0.58
C ASP A 301 -17.99 -26.66 0.16
N TYR A 302 -17.98 -26.78 1.49
CA TYR A 302 -16.81 -26.52 2.33
C TYR A 302 -16.51 -27.70 3.27
N GLN A 303 -15.21 -27.97 3.47
CA GLN A 303 -14.75 -28.93 4.46
C GLN A 303 -14.68 -28.28 5.85
N LEU A 304 -15.03 -29.03 6.91
CA LEU A 304 -14.96 -28.53 8.29
C LEU A 304 -13.57 -28.02 8.67
N GLN A 305 -12.52 -28.65 8.14
CA GLN A 305 -11.13 -28.23 8.36
C GLN A 305 -10.85 -26.81 7.86
N ASN A 306 -11.45 -26.39 6.73
CA ASN A 306 -11.29 -25.03 6.20
C ASN A 306 -11.84 -23.98 7.18
N ALA A 307 -12.97 -24.25 7.83
CA ALA A 307 -13.54 -23.38 8.85
C ALA A 307 -12.65 -23.30 10.11
N GLN A 308 -12.10 -24.43 10.55
CA GLN A 308 -11.17 -24.48 11.67
C GLN A 308 -9.88 -23.69 11.37
N GLU A 309 -9.31 -23.85 10.18
CA GLU A 309 -8.12 -23.11 9.73
C GLU A 309 -8.39 -21.59 9.64
N LEU A 310 -9.54 -21.19 9.08
CA LEU A 310 -9.95 -19.78 9.05
C LEU A 310 -10.12 -19.21 10.47
N LYS A 311 -10.78 -19.93 11.39
CA LYS A 311 -10.92 -19.50 12.80
C LYS A 311 -9.56 -19.34 13.47
N ILE A 312 -8.64 -20.30 13.30
CA ILE A 312 -7.27 -20.22 13.84
C ILE A 312 -6.52 -19.01 13.26
N LYS A 313 -6.66 -18.74 11.96
CA LYS A 313 -6.03 -17.59 11.29
C LYS A 313 -6.56 -16.25 11.83
N ILE A 314 -7.87 -16.13 12.02
CA ILE A 314 -8.51 -14.95 12.63
C ILE A 314 -8.04 -14.76 14.07
N THR A 315 -8.01 -15.81 14.89
CA THR A 315 -7.52 -15.75 16.29
C THR A 315 -6.06 -15.32 16.37
N LYS A 316 -5.17 -15.87 15.54
CA LYS A 316 -3.75 -15.46 15.49
C LYS A 316 -3.57 -13.99 15.06
N LEU A 317 -4.43 -13.46 14.19
CA LEU A 317 -4.44 -12.04 13.85
C LEU A 317 -4.96 -11.18 15.02
N ALA A 318 -5.98 -11.65 15.74
CA ALA A 318 -6.49 -10.98 16.94
C ALA A 318 -5.44 -10.86 18.06
N GLU A 319 -4.68 -11.93 18.31
CA GLU A 319 -3.54 -11.93 19.24
C GLU A 319 -2.47 -10.90 18.82
N ARG A 320 -2.15 -10.83 17.51
CA ARG A 320 -1.22 -9.82 16.98
C ARG A 320 -1.73 -8.39 17.17
N ILE A 321 -3.03 -8.14 16.98
CA ILE A 321 -3.67 -6.84 17.22
C ILE A 321 -3.59 -6.43 18.69
N ASP A 322 -3.86 -7.36 19.61
CA ASP A 322 -3.71 -7.12 21.05
C ASP A 322 -2.24 -6.85 21.43
N ALA A 323 -1.29 -7.63 20.90
CA ALA A 323 0.14 -7.46 21.14
C ALA A 323 0.67 -6.12 20.59
N HIS A 324 0.30 -5.73 19.36
CA HIS A 324 0.69 -4.45 18.77
C HIS A 324 0.11 -3.25 19.55
N SER A 325 -1.16 -3.30 19.94
CA SER A 325 -1.78 -2.23 20.72
C SER A 325 -1.24 -2.14 22.17
N LYS A 326 -0.92 -3.27 22.82
CA LYS A 326 -0.18 -3.30 24.09
C LYS A 326 1.23 -2.71 23.97
N ARG A 327 1.92 -2.92 22.84
CA ARG A 327 3.24 -2.31 22.59
C ARG A 327 3.14 -0.80 22.41
N ILE A 328 2.16 -0.30 21.66
CA ILE A 328 1.92 1.15 21.49
C ILE A 328 1.66 1.82 22.84
N ALA A 329 0.86 1.20 23.72
CA ALA A 329 0.57 1.70 25.07
C ALA A 329 1.76 1.65 26.05
N LYS A 330 2.90 1.05 25.66
CA LYS A 330 4.14 0.98 26.45
C LYS A 330 5.29 1.80 25.85
N LEU A 331 5.03 2.59 24.80
CA LEU A 331 6.06 3.46 24.22
C LEU A 331 6.23 4.71 25.08
N GLU A 332 7.34 4.81 25.79
CA GLU A 332 7.72 6.02 26.52
C GLU A 332 7.87 7.21 25.55
N SER A 333 7.28 8.35 25.92
CA SER A 333 7.47 9.61 25.18
C SER A 333 8.77 10.26 25.63
N THR A 334 9.74 10.38 24.72
CA THR A 334 11.05 11.02 25.01
C THR A 334 10.96 12.53 25.27
N ASP A 335 9.84 13.16 24.94
CA ASP A 335 9.63 14.60 25.07
C ASP A 335 8.64 14.91 26.22
N GLU A 336 9.16 15.43 27.34
CA GLU A 336 8.36 15.74 28.54
C GLU A 336 7.18 16.69 28.25
N GLU A 337 7.37 17.71 27.41
CA GLU A 337 6.34 18.71 27.07
C GLU A 337 5.16 18.14 26.24
N ASN A 338 5.36 17.04 25.51
CA ASN A 338 4.32 16.44 24.66
C ASN A 338 3.72 15.14 25.22
N SER A 339 4.24 14.66 26.37
CA SER A 339 3.90 13.36 26.94
C SER A 339 2.39 13.14 27.12
N SER A 340 1.66 14.13 27.68
CA SER A 340 0.22 14.00 27.95
C SER A 340 -0.62 13.70 26.71
N ARG A 341 -0.38 14.39 25.59
CA ARG A 341 -1.09 14.15 24.32
C ARG A 341 -0.66 12.84 23.66
N ALA A 342 0.62 12.46 23.78
CA ALA A 342 1.11 11.17 23.30
C ALA A 342 0.44 10.00 24.02
N VAL A 343 0.34 10.06 25.35
CA VAL A 343 -0.33 9.05 26.18
C VAL A 343 -1.83 8.97 25.87
N GLN A 344 -2.51 10.11 25.67
CA GLN A 344 -3.92 10.12 25.23
C GLN A 344 -4.10 9.40 23.88
N LEU A 345 -3.24 9.68 22.90
CA LEU A 345 -3.27 9.01 21.59
C LEU A 345 -3.02 7.50 21.71
N GLN A 346 -2.00 7.08 22.47
CA GLN A 346 -1.69 5.67 22.69
C GLN A 346 -2.84 4.92 23.38
N SER A 347 -3.46 5.54 24.39
CA SER A 347 -4.65 5.01 25.07
C SER A 347 -5.84 4.88 24.11
N GLY A 348 -6.12 5.91 23.29
CA GLY A 348 -7.17 5.88 22.28
C GLY A 348 -6.97 4.75 21.25
N VAL A 349 -5.74 4.55 20.76
CA VAL A 349 -5.39 3.43 19.88
C VAL A 349 -5.62 2.08 20.57
N ARG A 350 -5.26 1.95 21.86
CA ARG A 350 -5.51 0.72 22.64
C ARG A 350 -6.99 0.45 22.83
N MET A 351 -7.79 1.47 23.15
CA MET A 351 -9.25 1.38 23.28
C MET A 351 -9.90 0.96 21.96
N ALA A 352 -9.56 1.61 20.84
CA ALA A 352 -10.08 1.28 19.51
C ALA A 352 -9.74 -0.16 19.09
N ALA A 353 -8.50 -0.62 19.31
CA ALA A 353 -8.10 -2.00 19.04
C ALA A 353 -8.87 -3.00 19.92
N SER A 354 -9.06 -2.69 21.21
CA SER A 354 -9.79 -3.56 22.15
C SER A 354 -11.28 -3.64 21.79
N GLN A 355 -11.88 -2.54 21.35
CA GLN A 355 -13.28 -2.49 20.90
C GLN A 355 -13.48 -3.29 19.60
N PHE A 356 -12.56 -3.17 18.65
CA PHE A 356 -12.57 -3.97 17.41
C PHE A 356 -12.53 -5.47 17.71
N LEU A 357 -11.64 -5.92 18.60
CA LEU A 357 -11.56 -7.33 18.98
C LEU A 357 -12.85 -7.85 19.62
N ARG A 358 -13.47 -7.04 20.49
CA ARG A 358 -14.76 -7.39 21.12
C ARG A 358 -15.91 -7.49 20.11
N THR A 359 -16.06 -6.50 19.23
CA THR A 359 -17.19 -6.41 18.29
C THR A 359 -17.05 -7.33 17.09
N SER A 360 -15.84 -7.52 16.58
CA SER A 360 -15.60 -8.16 15.28
C SER A 360 -15.08 -9.59 15.39
N VAL A 361 -14.37 -9.95 16.48
CA VAL A 361 -13.75 -11.28 16.62
C VAL A 361 -14.45 -12.14 17.68
N LEU A 362 -14.75 -11.59 18.86
CA LEU A 362 -15.39 -12.37 19.94
C LEU A 362 -16.85 -12.74 19.66
N VAL A 363 -17.54 -12.01 18.78
CA VAL A 363 -18.92 -12.30 18.36
C VAL A 363 -18.98 -13.41 17.30
N LEU A 364 -17.84 -13.84 16.74
CA LEU A 364 -17.83 -14.86 15.69
C LEU A 364 -18.23 -16.24 16.25
N PRO A 365 -19.18 -16.95 15.63
CA PRO A 365 -19.53 -18.31 16.03
C PRO A 365 -18.30 -19.24 15.96
N ASN A 366 -18.38 -20.37 16.64
CA ASN A 366 -17.37 -21.42 16.52
C ASN A 366 -17.76 -22.38 15.38
N PRO A 367 -16.79 -23.06 14.74
CA PRO A 367 -17.13 -24.13 13.80
C PRO A 367 -17.91 -25.25 14.53
N PRO A 368 -18.92 -25.87 13.89
CA PRO A 368 -19.63 -26.99 14.47
C PRO A 368 -18.67 -28.13 14.80
N SER A 369 -18.99 -28.93 15.82
CA SER A 369 -18.23 -30.15 16.10
C SER A 369 -18.41 -31.17 14.95
N GLN A 370 -17.50 -32.15 14.87
CA GLN A 370 -17.58 -33.23 13.87
C GLN A 370 -18.92 -33.99 13.97
N GLU A 371 -19.46 -34.15 15.18
CA GLU A 371 -20.74 -34.81 15.44
C GLU A 371 -21.94 -33.96 14.99
N GLU A 372 -21.92 -32.65 15.26
CA GLU A 372 -22.95 -31.72 14.81
C GLU A 372 -22.97 -31.59 13.28
N PHE A 373 -21.78 -31.50 12.65
CA PHE A 373 -21.67 -31.46 11.19
C PHE A 373 -22.18 -32.74 10.54
N ALA A 374 -21.82 -33.92 11.08
CA ALA A 374 -22.36 -35.20 10.61
C ALA A 374 -23.89 -35.29 10.80
N ARG A 375 -24.44 -34.72 11.87
CA ARG A 375 -25.89 -34.59 12.06
C ARG A 375 -26.55 -33.69 11.03
N TYR A 376 -25.99 -32.51 10.72
CA TYR A 376 -26.53 -31.62 9.70
C TYR A 376 -26.50 -32.25 8.29
N GLN A 377 -25.41 -32.93 7.93
CA GLN A 377 -25.34 -33.72 6.69
C GLN A 377 -26.40 -34.81 6.64
N SER A 378 -26.53 -35.61 7.71
CA SER A 378 -27.55 -36.67 7.80
C SER A 378 -28.96 -36.12 7.66
N MET A 379 -29.30 -35.04 8.39
CA MET A 379 -30.60 -34.38 8.28
C MET A 379 -30.89 -33.83 6.88
N ARG A 380 -29.89 -33.32 6.17
CA ARG A 380 -30.04 -32.82 4.79
C ARG A 380 -30.23 -33.96 3.79
N LEU A 381 -29.45 -35.05 3.90
CA LEU A 381 -29.65 -36.26 3.10
C LEU A 381 -31.06 -36.82 3.28
N ASP A 382 -31.54 -36.88 4.51
CA ASP A 382 -32.90 -37.29 4.88
C ASP A 382 -34.00 -36.41 4.24
N GLN A 383 -33.80 -35.09 4.22
CA GLN A 383 -34.73 -34.16 3.57
C GLN A 383 -34.74 -34.32 2.04
N VAL A 384 -33.56 -34.50 1.44
CA VAL A 384 -33.42 -34.75 0.00
C VAL A 384 -34.08 -36.08 -0.39
N HIS A 385 -33.84 -37.15 0.37
CA HIS A 385 -34.50 -38.45 0.17
C HIS A 385 -36.03 -38.34 0.27
N ARG A 386 -36.56 -37.60 1.25
CA ARG A 386 -38.02 -37.38 1.37
C ARG A 386 -38.58 -36.60 0.19
N ARG A 387 -37.89 -35.58 -0.35
CA ARG A 387 -38.33 -34.88 -1.56
C ARG A 387 -38.35 -35.80 -2.79
N ILE A 388 -37.27 -36.53 -3.04
CA ILE A 388 -37.17 -37.47 -4.17
C ILE A 388 -38.26 -38.55 -4.09
N GLN A 389 -38.59 -39.03 -2.88
CA GLN A 389 -39.68 -39.99 -2.71
C GLN A 389 -41.05 -39.36 -3.02
N GLN A 390 -41.33 -38.15 -2.54
CA GLN A 390 -42.58 -37.43 -2.84
C GLN A 390 -42.74 -37.11 -4.34
N GLU A 391 -41.65 -36.74 -5.02
CA GLU A 391 -41.63 -36.50 -6.47
C GLU A 391 -41.94 -37.80 -7.24
N LYS A 392 -41.32 -38.93 -6.89
CA LYS A 392 -41.60 -40.25 -7.48
C LYS A 392 -43.03 -40.72 -7.23
N GLU A 393 -43.57 -40.50 -6.04
CA GLU A 393 -44.97 -40.82 -5.70
C GLU A 393 -45.94 -39.96 -6.52
N ALA A 394 -45.66 -38.65 -6.69
CA ALA A 394 -46.44 -37.76 -7.52
C ALA A 394 -46.38 -38.13 -9.02
N GLU A 395 -45.22 -38.53 -9.53
CA GLU A 395 -45.01 -38.97 -10.90
C GLU A 395 -45.74 -40.29 -11.21
N MET A 396 -45.70 -41.26 -10.29
CA MET A 396 -46.50 -42.49 -10.41
C MET A 396 -48.01 -42.19 -10.42
N LEU A 397 -48.49 -41.30 -9.57
CA LEU A 397 -49.90 -40.87 -9.55
C LEU A 397 -50.30 -40.10 -10.83
N TRP A 398 -49.37 -39.37 -11.44
CA TRP A 398 -49.57 -38.68 -12.70
C TRP A 398 -49.68 -39.67 -13.87
N ASN A 399 -48.73 -40.61 -13.98
CA ASN A 399 -48.75 -41.69 -14.99
C ASN A 399 -50.00 -42.57 -14.86
N GLN A 400 -50.48 -42.84 -13.65
CA GLN A 400 -51.72 -43.61 -13.42
C GLN A 400 -52.99 -42.82 -13.87
N LYS A 401 -52.97 -41.48 -13.76
CA LYS A 401 -54.02 -40.59 -14.30
C LYS A 401 -53.98 -40.41 -15.82
N GLU A 402 -52.81 -40.57 -16.44
CA GLU A 402 -52.69 -40.64 -17.90
C GLU A 402 -53.19 -41.98 -18.44
N SER A 403 -52.75 -43.09 -17.85
CA SER A 403 -53.15 -44.46 -18.23
C SER A 403 -54.66 -44.72 -18.13
N SER A 404 -55.36 -43.99 -17.25
CA SER A 404 -56.83 -44.07 -17.11
C SER A 404 -57.62 -43.18 -18.09
N LYS A 405 -56.97 -42.40 -18.97
CA LYS A 405 -57.63 -41.68 -20.07
C LYS A 405 -57.65 -42.53 -21.34
N SER A 406 -58.78 -43.16 -21.63
CA SER A 406 -59.00 -43.86 -22.92
C SER A 406 -58.94 -42.87 -24.10
N PRO A 407 -58.41 -43.27 -25.27
CA PRO A 407 -58.35 -42.41 -26.44
C PRO A 407 -59.75 -42.14 -27.00
N SER A 408 -60.17 -40.88 -27.03
CA SER A 408 -61.41 -40.46 -27.69
C SER A 408 -61.19 -40.28 -29.21
N PRO A 409 -62.16 -40.65 -30.06
CA PRO A 409 -61.95 -40.71 -31.50
C PRO A 409 -61.95 -39.32 -32.14
N VAL A 410 -60.83 -38.93 -32.73
CA VAL A 410 -60.72 -37.73 -33.56
C VAL A 410 -61.47 -37.94 -34.87
N LYS A 411 -62.49 -37.11 -35.13
CA LYS A 411 -63.19 -37.08 -36.41
C LYS A 411 -62.30 -36.46 -37.49
N SER A 412 -62.18 -37.13 -38.62
CA SER A 412 -61.47 -36.65 -39.80
C SER A 412 -62.18 -35.45 -40.46
N PRO A 413 -61.45 -34.42 -40.90
CA PRO A 413 -61.84 -33.57 -42.02
C PRO A 413 -61.29 -34.15 -43.34
N ALA A 414 -62.11 -34.12 -44.39
CA ALA A 414 -61.73 -34.48 -45.76
C ALA A 414 -61.19 -33.24 -46.53
N PRO A 415 -60.63 -33.39 -47.76
CA PRO A 415 -59.35 -32.75 -48.11
C PRO A 415 -59.48 -31.49 -48.98
N VAL A 416 -58.38 -30.72 -49.12
CA VAL A 416 -57.97 -30.08 -50.40
C VAL A 416 -56.50 -29.58 -50.39
N LYS A 417 -55.70 -30.14 -51.31
CA LYS A 417 -54.57 -29.59 -52.10
C LYS A 417 -53.41 -28.80 -51.45
N THR A 418 -52.22 -29.42 -51.54
CA THR A 418 -50.88 -28.79 -51.66
C THR A 418 -50.78 -27.90 -52.91
N PRO A 419 -49.84 -26.91 -52.95
CA PRO A 419 -48.48 -27.23 -53.44
C PRO A 419 -47.30 -26.45 -52.79
N ALA A 420 -46.09 -26.94 -53.08
CA ALA A 420 -44.81 -26.20 -53.14
C ALA A 420 -44.20 -25.61 -51.84
N GLN A 421 -43.65 -26.51 -51.01
CA GLN A 421 -42.21 -26.57 -50.71
C GLN A 421 -41.38 -25.28 -50.94
N ARG A 422 -40.97 -24.61 -49.85
CA ARG A 422 -39.73 -23.80 -49.79
C ARG A 422 -38.95 -24.09 -48.52
N VAL A 423 -37.63 -24.07 -48.68
CA VAL A 423 -36.62 -24.42 -47.68
C VAL A 423 -36.19 -23.17 -46.90
N ALA A 424 -35.96 -23.32 -45.60
CA ALA A 424 -35.10 -22.49 -44.76
C ALA A 424 -34.50 -23.48 -43.72
N GLU A 425 -33.34 -24.06 -44.03
CA GLU A 425 -31.99 -23.59 -43.69
C GLU A 425 -31.64 -23.73 -42.19
N PRO A 426 -30.47 -24.32 -41.85
CA PRO A 426 -30.17 -24.73 -40.48
C PRO A 426 -29.44 -23.64 -39.69
N VAL A 427 -29.80 -23.49 -38.41
CA VAL A 427 -29.00 -22.72 -37.46
C VAL A 427 -27.71 -23.50 -37.16
N THR A 428 -26.59 -22.79 -37.26
CA THR A 428 -25.22 -23.32 -37.10
C THR A 428 -24.92 -23.82 -35.68
N PRO A 429 -24.23 -24.97 -35.52
CA PRO A 429 -23.62 -25.34 -34.26
C PRO A 429 -22.21 -24.73 -34.18
N ASP A 430 -21.99 -23.77 -33.27
CA ASP A 430 -20.65 -23.39 -32.85
C ASP A 430 -20.63 -23.11 -31.34
N THR A 431 -19.53 -23.48 -30.69
CA THR A 431 -19.26 -23.60 -29.24
C THR A 431 -19.82 -24.83 -28.52
N GLY A 432 -19.61 -26.02 -29.09
CA GLY A 432 -19.59 -27.28 -28.33
C GLY A 432 -18.13 -27.72 -28.09
N TRP A 433 -17.77 -28.01 -26.84
CA TRP A 433 -16.45 -28.58 -26.51
C TRP A 433 -16.36 -30.02 -27.04
N CYS A 434 -15.31 -30.32 -27.80
CA CYS A 434 -15.12 -31.62 -28.45
C CYS A 434 -13.72 -32.14 -28.13
N VAL A 435 -13.63 -33.36 -27.59
CA VAL A 435 -12.36 -33.99 -27.22
C VAL A 435 -11.91 -34.95 -28.32
N SER A 436 -10.63 -34.89 -28.67
CA SER A 436 -10.01 -35.83 -29.62
C SER A 436 -9.84 -37.20 -28.98
N THR A 437 -10.45 -38.24 -29.57
CA THR A 437 -10.25 -39.63 -29.16
C THR A 437 -9.02 -40.21 -29.85
N ASP A 438 -7.95 -40.47 -29.11
CA ASP A 438 -6.84 -41.29 -29.59
C ASP A 438 -7.28 -42.76 -29.69
N ALA A 439 -6.97 -43.40 -30.83
CA ALA A 439 -7.41 -44.75 -31.14
C ALA A 439 -6.61 -45.82 -30.38
N ALA A 440 -7.26 -46.55 -29.47
CA ALA A 440 -6.64 -47.63 -28.70
C ALA A 440 -7.52 -48.91 -28.64
N LYS A 441 -7.08 -49.92 -29.43
CA LYS A 441 -7.26 -51.38 -29.28
C LYS A 441 -8.59 -51.93 -28.72
N GLU A 442 -9.34 -52.57 -29.63
CA GLU A 442 -10.53 -53.39 -29.36
C GLU A 442 -10.19 -54.72 -28.66
N GLU A 443 -10.21 -54.78 -27.32
CA GLU A 443 -10.23 -56.09 -26.61
C GLU A 443 -10.81 -56.04 -25.17
N GLU A 444 -11.65 -55.07 -24.84
CA GLU A 444 -12.40 -55.03 -23.58
C GLU A 444 -13.90 -54.79 -23.80
N ASP A 445 -14.70 -55.20 -22.80
CA ASP A 445 -16.14 -54.96 -22.71
C ASP A 445 -16.48 -53.47 -23.02
N PRO A 446 -17.42 -53.20 -23.94
CA PRO A 446 -17.77 -51.82 -24.33
C PRO A 446 -18.18 -50.94 -23.14
N MET A 447 -18.72 -51.52 -22.06
CA MET A 447 -19.05 -50.77 -20.85
C MET A 447 -17.81 -50.37 -20.04
N ILE A 448 -16.78 -51.24 -19.98
CA ILE A 448 -15.49 -50.92 -19.33
C ILE A 448 -14.74 -49.85 -20.15
N GLN A 449 -14.78 -49.94 -21.47
CA GLN A 449 -14.20 -48.91 -22.33
C GLN A 449 -14.90 -47.55 -22.13
N GLN A 450 -16.23 -47.53 -22.00
CA GLN A 450 -16.96 -46.30 -21.71
C GLN A 450 -16.60 -45.72 -20.33
N ILE A 451 -16.43 -46.56 -19.30
CA ILE A 451 -15.94 -46.15 -17.97
C ILE A 451 -14.55 -45.50 -18.07
N LYS A 452 -13.62 -46.08 -18.86
CA LYS A 452 -12.30 -45.49 -19.12
C LYS A 452 -12.37 -44.15 -19.84
N ASN A 453 -13.22 -44.03 -20.85
CA ASN A 453 -13.43 -42.78 -21.61
C ASN A 453 -13.93 -41.65 -20.69
N ILE A 454 -14.95 -41.92 -19.87
CA ILE A 454 -15.50 -40.93 -18.91
C ILE A 454 -14.45 -40.54 -17.85
N HIS A 455 -13.63 -41.49 -17.37
CA HIS A 455 -12.51 -41.17 -16.47
C HIS A 455 -11.52 -40.15 -17.10
N GLY A 456 -11.16 -40.32 -18.37
CA GLY A 456 -10.31 -39.38 -19.10
C GLY A 456 -10.94 -37.99 -19.23
N TYR A 457 -12.25 -37.91 -19.50
CA TYR A 457 -12.96 -36.63 -19.57
C TYR A 457 -13.06 -35.93 -18.21
N ILE A 458 -13.19 -36.67 -17.10
CA ILE A 458 -13.14 -36.08 -15.74
C ILE A 458 -11.76 -35.47 -15.46
N GLU A 459 -10.69 -36.16 -15.83
CA GLU A 459 -9.32 -35.66 -15.65
C GLU A 459 -9.08 -34.39 -16.48
N GLN A 460 -9.53 -34.37 -17.73
CA GLN A 460 -9.43 -33.20 -18.61
C GLN A 460 -10.29 -32.02 -18.12
N ALA A 461 -11.55 -32.26 -17.72
CA ALA A 461 -12.42 -31.21 -17.19
C ALA A 461 -11.92 -30.62 -15.85
N ARG A 462 -11.19 -31.40 -15.04
CA ARG A 462 -10.49 -30.91 -13.83
C ARG A 462 -9.28 -30.04 -14.18
N LEU A 463 -8.52 -30.37 -15.22
CA LEU A 463 -7.42 -29.53 -15.72
C LEU A 463 -7.94 -28.20 -16.27
N ASP A 464 -9.06 -28.23 -17.01
CA ASP A 464 -9.72 -27.05 -17.58
C ASP A 464 -10.56 -26.23 -16.54
N GLN A 465 -10.55 -26.64 -15.26
CA GLN A 465 -11.25 -26.00 -14.13
C GLN A 465 -12.79 -25.88 -14.30
N ARG A 466 -13.41 -26.80 -15.05
CA ARG A 466 -14.85 -26.79 -15.34
C ARG A 466 -15.63 -27.70 -14.40
N TYR A 467 -15.80 -27.23 -13.17
CA TYR A 467 -16.37 -28.03 -12.07
C TYR A 467 -17.80 -28.55 -12.32
N ASP A 468 -18.62 -27.85 -13.10
CA ASP A 468 -19.97 -28.32 -13.47
C ASP A 468 -19.92 -29.53 -14.41
N GLU A 469 -18.98 -29.54 -15.37
CA GLU A 469 -18.76 -30.64 -16.31
C GLU A 469 -18.16 -31.85 -15.57
N VAL A 470 -17.21 -31.61 -14.65
CA VAL A 470 -16.69 -32.64 -13.72
C VAL A 470 -17.82 -33.31 -12.94
N LYS A 471 -18.74 -32.52 -12.35
CA LYS A 471 -19.86 -33.04 -11.55
C LYS A 471 -20.85 -33.88 -12.37
N MET A 472 -21.11 -33.49 -13.63
CA MET A 472 -21.96 -34.28 -14.54
C MET A 472 -21.27 -35.60 -14.92
N LEU A 473 -19.99 -35.57 -15.26
CA LEU A 473 -19.23 -36.76 -15.65
C LEU A 473 -19.03 -37.73 -14.47
N GLU A 474 -18.81 -37.24 -13.24
CA GLU A 474 -18.72 -38.07 -12.03
C GLU A 474 -20.04 -38.79 -11.71
N ASN A 475 -21.19 -38.14 -11.94
CA ASN A 475 -22.49 -38.79 -11.82
C ASN A 475 -22.69 -39.88 -12.89
N ASN A 476 -22.36 -39.58 -14.15
CA ASN A 476 -22.48 -40.56 -15.23
C ASN A 476 -21.54 -41.76 -15.05
N LEU A 477 -20.32 -41.53 -14.56
CA LEU A 477 -19.38 -42.59 -14.18
C LEU A 477 -19.97 -43.52 -13.12
N LYS A 478 -20.64 -42.96 -12.10
CA LYS A 478 -21.28 -43.72 -11.04
C LYS A 478 -22.45 -44.56 -11.55
N GLU A 479 -23.25 -44.03 -12.48
CA GLU A 479 -24.32 -44.77 -13.16
C GLU A 479 -23.77 -45.94 -13.99
N LEU A 480 -22.73 -45.71 -14.80
CA LEU A 480 -22.07 -46.75 -15.60
C LEU A 480 -21.44 -47.85 -14.72
N GLN A 481 -20.84 -47.49 -13.59
CA GLN A 481 -20.28 -48.46 -12.62
C GLN A 481 -21.38 -49.29 -11.93
N LEU A 482 -22.53 -48.69 -11.62
CA LEU A 482 -23.69 -49.40 -11.06
C LEU A 482 -24.29 -50.37 -12.08
N GLU A 483 -24.46 -49.94 -13.33
CA GLU A 483 -25.00 -50.79 -14.39
C GLU A 483 -24.05 -51.96 -14.75
N HIS A 484 -22.74 -51.70 -14.84
CA HIS A 484 -21.74 -52.76 -15.01
C HIS A 484 -21.73 -53.77 -13.83
N SER A 485 -21.96 -53.28 -12.61
CA SER A 485 -22.12 -54.16 -11.44
C SER A 485 -23.39 -55.00 -11.52
N ARG A 486 -24.51 -54.41 -12.00
CA ARG A 486 -25.78 -55.12 -12.23
C ARG A 486 -25.63 -56.23 -13.26
N GLN A 487 -25.00 -55.93 -14.40
CA GLN A 487 -24.73 -56.90 -15.47
C GLN A 487 -23.81 -58.04 -15.02
N LYS A 488 -22.87 -57.79 -14.10
CA LYS A 488 -22.05 -58.83 -13.45
C LYS A 488 -22.75 -59.66 -12.37
N THR A 489 -23.96 -59.29 -11.97
CA THR A 489 -24.79 -60.08 -11.04
C THR A 489 -25.95 -60.83 -11.70
N GLU A 490 -26.23 -60.52 -12.98
CA GLU A 490 -27.28 -61.17 -13.79
C GLU A 490 -26.72 -62.27 -14.72
N HIS A 491 -25.39 -62.48 -14.70
CA HIS A 491 -24.64 -63.52 -15.41
C HIS A 491 -23.87 -64.44 -14.45
#